data_AF-A0A5C5QNF0-F1
#
_entry.id   AF-A0A5C5QNF0-F1
#
_cell.length_a   1.000
_cell.length_b   1.000
_cell.length_c   1.000
_cell.angle_alpha   90.00
_cell.angle_beta   90.00
_cell.angle_gamma   90.00
#
_symmetry.space_group_name_H-M   'P 1'
#
loop_
_entity.id
_entity.type
_entity.pdbx_description
1 polymer ?
#
loop_
_entity_poly.entity_id
_entity_poly.type
_entity_poly.pdbx_seq_one_letter_code
_entity_poly.pdbx_strand_id
1 'polypeptide(L)'
;MASLPSPEQTARAILDIFVGHFNRRPEDVLRVNNFLSVWHSRGLEAGDFKPGMEFAATQNWVEILPQGDAFRLTALGFSEA
;
A
#
# COMPACT_ATOMS: atom_id res chain seq x y z
N MET A 1 0.08 -19.44 15.89
CA MET A 1 0.38 -19.71 14.48
C MET A 1 0.93 -18.43 13.90
N ALA A 2 2.26 -18.32 13.77
CA ALA A 2 2.89 -17.19 13.12
C ALA A 2 2.82 -17.43 11.61
N SER A 3 1.63 -17.24 11.06
CA SER A 3 1.40 -17.30 9.61
C SER A 3 2.12 -16.09 9.01
N LEU A 4 2.93 -16.32 7.98
CA LEU A 4 3.47 -15.27 7.10
C LEU A 4 2.39 -14.21 6.84
N PRO A 5 2.74 -12.91 6.79
CA PRO A 5 1.75 -11.86 6.59
C PRO A 5 1.00 -12.17 5.30
N SER A 6 -0.30 -12.46 5.44
CA SER A 6 -1.13 -12.73 4.27
C SER A 6 -1.17 -11.48 3.39
N PRO A 7 -1.39 -11.59 2.07
CA PRO A 7 -1.47 -10.43 1.19
C PRO A 7 -2.43 -9.35 1.70
N GLU A 8 -3.50 -9.74 2.41
CA GLU A 8 -4.41 -8.80 3.09
C GLU A 8 -3.74 -7.98 4.20
N GLN A 9 -2.86 -8.60 5.00
CA GLN A 9 -2.19 -7.94 6.13
C GLN A 9 -1.14 -6.99 5.60
N THR A 10 -0.41 -7.39 4.56
CA THR A 10 0.49 -6.51 3.84
C THR A 10 -0.29 -5.36 3.21
N ALA A 11 -1.43 -5.61 2.55
CA ALA A 11 -2.27 -4.56 1.99
C ALA A 11 -2.73 -3.55 3.06
N ARG A 12 -3.18 -4.02 4.23
CA ARG A 12 -3.53 -3.14 5.35
C ARG A 12 -2.34 -2.37 5.89
N ALA A 13 -1.16 -2.99 6.02
CA ALA A 13 0.06 -2.29 6.42
C ALA A 13 0.46 -1.21 5.39
N ILE A 14 0.25 -1.48 4.10
CA ILE A 14 0.44 -0.48 3.05
C ILE A 14 -0.53 0.68 3.29
N LEU A 15 -1.83 0.42 3.44
CA LEU A 15 -2.86 1.43 3.70
C LEU A 15 -2.58 2.27 4.98
N ASP A 16 -2.16 1.63 6.08
CA ASP A 16 -1.71 2.29 7.31
C ASP A 16 -0.54 3.25 7.05
N ILE A 17 0.42 2.87 6.21
CA ILE A 17 1.51 3.78 5.84
C ILE A 17 0.97 4.96 5.02
N PHE A 18 0.05 4.72 4.08
CA PHE A 18 -0.57 5.78 3.28
C PHE A 18 -1.30 6.80 4.16
N VAL A 19 -2.14 6.34 5.09
CA VAL A 19 -2.97 7.22 5.94
C VAL A 19 -2.24 7.68 7.19
N GLY A 20 -1.66 6.77 7.96
CA GLY A 20 -0.98 7.07 9.22
C GLY A 20 0.36 7.79 9.04
N HIS A 21 1.18 7.42 8.05
CA HIS A 21 2.50 8.04 7.86
C HIS A 21 2.48 9.22 6.90
N PHE A 22 1.86 9.04 5.73
CA PHE A 22 1.82 10.09 4.71
C PHE A 22 0.61 11.03 4.82
N ASN A 23 -0.34 10.76 5.73
CA ASN A 23 -1.57 11.53 5.91
C ASN A 23 -2.32 11.78 4.59
N ARG A 24 -2.29 10.77 3.70
CA ARG A 24 -2.83 10.86 2.35
C ARG A 24 -4.34 10.81 2.39
N ARG A 25 -4.92 11.66 1.56
CA ARG A 25 -6.36 11.68 1.35
C ARG A 25 -6.75 10.66 0.28
N PRO A 26 -8.02 10.23 0.25
CA PRO A 26 -8.53 9.58 -0.94
C PRO A 26 -8.26 10.45 -2.16
N GLU A 27 -7.97 9.79 -3.28
CA GLU A 27 -7.57 10.37 -4.55
C GLU A 27 -6.13 10.92 -4.63
N ASP A 28 -5.38 10.86 -3.53
CA ASP A 28 -3.99 11.29 -3.52
C ASP A 28 -3.08 10.24 -4.17
N VAL A 29 -2.11 10.72 -4.93
CA VAL A 29 -1.16 9.91 -5.70
C VAL A 29 0.16 9.83 -4.93
N LEU A 30 0.57 8.62 -4.58
CA LEU A 30 1.86 8.35 -3.98
C LEU A 30 2.78 7.64 -4.97
N ARG A 31 4.02 8.11 -5.03
CA ARG A 31 5.07 7.45 -5.79
C ARG A 31 5.62 6.26 -5.01
N VAL A 32 5.78 5.14 -5.70
CA VAL A 32 6.43 3.90 -5.24
C VAL A 32 7.76 4.19 -4.54
N ASN A 33 8.62 5.02 -5.14
CA ASN A 33 9.96 5.27 -4.58
C ASN A 33 9.94 5.88 -3.18
N ASN A 34 9.01 6.82 -2.91
CA ASN A 34 8.88 7.40 -1.57
C ASN A 34 8.31 6.39 -0.58
N PHE A 35 7.36 5.58 -1.04
CA PHE A 35 6.76 4.53 -0.23
C PHE A 35 7.79 3.45 0.14
N LEU A 36 8.54 2.93 -0.84
CA LEU A 36 9.55 1.89 -0.63
C LEU A 36 10.62 2.32 0.36
N SER A 37 11.00 3.60 0.36
CA SER A 37 11.93 4.15 1.36
C SER A 37 11.40 3.96 2.79
N VAL A 38 10.13 4.27 3.04
CA VAL A 38 9.48 4.08 4.35
C VAL A 38 9.24 2.60 4.65
N TRP A 39 8.85 1.81 3.65
CA TRP A 39 8.64 0.36 3.76
C TRP A 39 9.90 -0.37 4.21
N HIS A 40 11.03 -0.10 3.55
CA HIS A 40 12.34 -0.63 3.93
C HIS A 40 12.79 -0.11 5.29
N SER A 41 12.49 1.15 5.65
CA SER A 41 12.80 1.69 6.97
C SER A 41 12.04 0.99 8.10
N ARG A 42 10.84 0.45 7.82
CA ARG A 42 10.07 -0.40 8.74
C ARG A 42 10.57 -1.85 8.80
N GLY A 43 11.62 -2.22 8.06
CA GLY A 43 12.19 -3.56 8.03
C GLY A 43 11.33 -4.58 7.26
N LEU A 44 10.40 -4.12 6.42
CA LEU A 44 9.52 -4.97 5.64
C LEU A 44 10.20 -5.35 4.31
N GLU A 45 10.03 -6.60 3.88
CA GLU A 45 10.65 -7.09 2.64
C GLU A 45 9.91 -6.56 1.41
N ALA A 46 10.65 -6.22 0.36
CA ALA A 46 10.07 -5.82 -0.92
C ALA A 46 9.29 -6.97 -1.58
N GLY A 47 9.62 -8.22 -1.24
CA GLY A 47 8.90 -9.41 -1.70
C GLY A 47 7.45 -9.46 -1.26
N ASP A 48 7.13 -8.95 -0.05
CA ASP A 48 5.76 -8.88 0.47
C ASP A 48 4.98 -7.70 -0.12
N PHE A 49 5.68 -6.63 -0.52
CA PHE A 49 5.04 -5.41 -1.03
C PHE A 49 4.18 -5.69 -2.27
N LYS A 50 4.72 -6.44 -3.24
CA LYS A 50 4.04 -6.75 -4.50
C LYS A 50 2.71 -7.49 -4.30
N PRO A 51 2.64 -8.64 -3.59
CA PRO A 51 1.37 -9.34 -3.37
C PRO A 51 0.37 -8.52 -2.55
N GLY A 52 0.81 -7.69 -1.59
CA GLY A 52 -0.08 -6.78 -0.87
C GLY A 52 -0.65 -5.67 -1.76
N MET A 53 0.17 -5.11 -2.64
CA MET A 53 -0.26 -4.13 -3.65
C MET A 53 -1.26 -4.72 -4.65
N GLU A 54 -0.99 -5.91 -5.17
CA GLU A 54 -1.91 -6.60 -6.10
C GLU A 54 -3.24 -6.94 -5.43
N PHE A 55 -3.22 -7.33 -4.14
CA PHE A 55 -4.43 -7.53 -3.35
C PHE A 55 -5.20 -6.22 -3.18
N ALA A 56 -4.53 -5.14 -2.77
CA ALA A 56 -5.15 -3.82 -2.61
C ALA A 56 -5.75 -3.31 -3.94
N ALA A 57 -5.08 -3.53 -5.07
CA ALA A 57 -5.59 -3.18 -6.39
C ALA A 57 -6.83 -4.01 -6.75
N THR A 58 -6.81 -5.33 -6.46
CA THR A 58 -7.97 -6.22 -6.68
C THR A 58 -9.18 -5.79 -5.85
N GLN A 59 -8.97 -5.32 -4.62
CA GLN A 59 -10.02 -4.81 -3.73
C GLN A 59 -10.45 -3.37 -4.05
N ASN A 60 -9.90 -2.74 -5.10
CA ASN A 60 -10.11 -1.33 -5.44
C ASN A 60 -9.72 -0.36 -4.31
N TRP A 61 -8.78 -0.74 -3.45
CA TRP A 61 -8.23 0.13 -2.38
C TRP A 61 -7.17 1.10 -2.91
N VAL A 62 -6.42 0.64 -3.91
CA VAL A 62 -5.44 1.46 -4.63
C VAL A 62 -5.65 1.30 -6.13
N GLU A 63 -5.38 2.37 -6.87
CA GLU A 63 -5.43 2.37 -8.32
C GLU A 63 -4.01 2.52 -8.87
N ILE A 64 -3.61 1.56 -9.72
CA ILE A 64 -2.29 1.58 -10.34
C ILE A 64 -2.34 2.50 -11.54
N LEU A 65 -1.57 3.59 -11.48
CA LEU A 65 -1.50 4.53 -12.59
C LEU A 65 -0.64 3.94 -13.73
N PRO A 66 -0.94 4.27 -15.00
CA PRO A 66 -0.29 3.68 -16.18
C PRO A 66 1.22 3.99 -16.28
N GLN A 67 1.73 4.93 -15.48
CA GLN A 67 3.17 5.17 -15.35
C GLN A 67 3.89 4.13 -14.48
N GLY A 68 3.18 3.21 -13.83
CA GLY A 68 3.74 2.08 -13.06
C GLY A 68 4.43 2.45 -11.74
N ASP A 69 4.95 3.67 -11.63
CA ASP A 69 5.70 4.17 -10.48
C ASP A 69 4.85 4.93 -9.45
N ALA A 70 3.55 5.01 -9.66
CA ALA A 70 2.64 5.73 -8.79
C ALA A 70 1.32 5.00 -8.61
N PHE A 71 0.80 5.07 -7.40
CA PHE A 71 -0.47 4.49 -7.01
C PHE A 71 -1.34 5.58 -6.40
N ARG A 72 -2.63 5.53 -6.71
CA ARG A 72 -3.62 6.44 -6.16
C ARG A 72 -4.39 5.72 -5.07
N LEU A 73 -4.46 6.31 -3.88
CA LEU A 73 -5.30 5.80 -2.80
C LEU A 73 -6.77 6.07 -3.16
N THR A 74 -7.65 5.07 -3.11
CA THR A 74 -9.08 5.29 -3.35
C THR A 74 -9.80 5.63 -2.04
N ALA A 75 -11.05 6.09 -2.12
CA ALA A 75 -11.90 6.28 -0.94
C ALA A 75 -12.14 4.98 -0.16
N LEU A 76 -12.18 3.84 -0.85
CA LEU A 76 -12.30 2.52 -0.22
C LEU A 76 -11.03 2.17 0.56
N GLY A 77 -9.86 2.34 -0.05
CA GLY A 77 -8.59 2.08 0.62
C GLY A 77 -8.36 2.99 1.81
N PHE A 78 -8.79 4.26 1.73
CA PHE A 78 -8.75 5.18 2.87
C PHE A 78 -9.68 4.75 4.02
N SER A 79 -10.81 4.10 3.73
CA SER A 79 -11.77 3.65 4.75
C SER A 79 -11.35 2.34 5.43
N GLU A 80 -10.54 1.52 4.76
CA GLU A 80 -9.97 0.26 5.30
C GLU A 80 -8.63 0.46 6.02
N ALA A 81 -8.00 1.63 5.86
CA ALA A 81 -6.76 2.03 6.54
C ALA A 81 -7.01 2.35 8.02
#